data_AF-A0A2E2VST7-F1
#
_entry.id   AF-A0A2E2VST7-F1
#
_cell.length_a   1.000
_cell.length_b   1.000
_cell.length_c   1.000
_cell.angle_alpha   90.00
_cell.angle_beta   90.00
_cell.angle_gamma   90.00
#
_symmetry.space_group_name_H-M   'P 1'
#
loop_
_entity.id
_entity.type
_entity.pdbx_description
1 polymer ?
#
loop_
_entity_poly.entity_id
_entity_poly.type
_entity_poly.pdbx_seq_one_letter_code
_entity_poly.pdbx_strand_id
1 'polypeptide(L)'
;FTLSVNHLPDYHCVADVLDIIEQDAGCSINESGGRIKGQPDAGLVQGSTLADAIKLTFADGQSHAVPSCYYEVAQRFDLQGKLYQGFQVASASHIFTSTDRQEEGV
;
A
#
# COMPACT_ATOMS: atom_id res chain seq x y z
N PHE A 1 -7.02 3.50 -2.91
CA PHE A 1 -7.66 4.08 -1.69
C PHE A 1 -6.80 3.78 -0.48
N THR A 2 -6.94 4.55 0.61
CA THR A 2 -6.13 4.37 1.83
C THR A 2 -7.02 4.11 3.04
N LEU A 3 -6.86 2.96 3.69
CA LEU A 3 -7.52 2.60 4.93
C LEU A 3 -6.83 3.31 6.10
N SER A 4 -7.61 3.97 6.96
CA SER A 4 -7.08 4.65 8.15
C SER A 4 -7.16 3.74 9.36
N VAL A 5 -6.01 3.21 9.82
CA VAL A 5 -5.92 2.36 11.02
C VAL A 5 -6.46 3.08 12.25
N ASN A 6 -6.25 4.40 12.34
CA ASN A 6 -6.74 5.23 13.44
C ASN A 6 -8.25 5.14 13.68
N HIS A 7 -9.02 4.72 12.68
CA HIS A 7 -10.48 4.65 12.73
C HIS A 7 -11.02 3.21 12.72
N LEU A 8 -10.14 2.21 12.79
CA LEU A 8 -10.54 0.81 12.88
C LEU A 8 -10.67 0.43 14.37
N PRO A 9 -11.81 -0.15 14.81
CA PRO A 9 -12.04 -0.44 16.21
C PRO A 9 -11.18 -1.60 16.74
N ASP A 10 -10.94 -2.61 15.92
CA ASP A 10 -10.33 -3.88 16.32
C ASP A 10 -8.86 -4.02 15.92
N TYR A 11 -8.26 -2.97 15.31
CA TYR A 11 -6.89 -2.99 14.80
C TYR A 11 -6.10 -1.80 15.33
N HIS A 12 -4.86 -2.05 15.78
CA HIS A 12 -4.08 -1.06 16.52
C HIS A 12 -2.83 -0.62 15.79
N CYS A 13 -2.34 -1.40 14.83
CA CYS A 13 -1.24 -0.99 13.98
C CYS A 13 -1.41 -1.41 12.52
N VAL A 14 -0.61 -0.79 11.64
CA VAL A 14 -0.57 -1.13 10.21
C VAL A 14 -0.24 -2.60 10.00
N ALA A 15 0.63 -3.20 10.82
CA ALA A 15 1.00 -4.61 10.70
C ALA A 15 -0.20 -5.54 10.82
N ASP A 16 -1.06 -5.33 11.84
CA ASP A 16 -2.27 -6.14 12.07
C ASP A 16 -3.17 -6.18 10.84
N VAL A 17 -3.36 -5.01 10.22
CA VAL A 17 -4.23 -4.88 9.03
C VAL A 17 -3.60 -5.54 7.81
N LEU A 18 -2.28 -5.41 7.62
CA LEU A 18 -1.58 -6.07 6.52
C LEU A 18 -1.62 -7.59 6.66
N ASP A 19 -1.47 -8.11 7.87
CA ASP A 19 -1.51 -9.55 8.12
C ASP A 19 -2.87 -10.15 7.77
N ILE A 20 -3.96 -9.46 8.06
CA ILE A 20 -5.31 -9.90 7.68
C ILE A 20 -5.54 -9.80 6.18
N ILE A 21 -5.06 -8.72 5.54
CA ILE A 21 -5.15 -8.59 4.08
C ILE A 21 -4.40 -9.74 3.38
N GLU A 22 -3.26 -10.15 3.92
CA GLU A 22 -2.47 -11.26 3.37
C GLU A 22 -3.10 -12.63 3.66
N GLN A 23 -3.52 -12.87 4.90
CA GLN A 23 -4.01 -14.18 5.34
C GLN A 23 -5.45 -14.47 4.90
N ASP A 24 -6.35 -13.49 5.04
CA ASP A 24 -7.78 -13.70 4.83
C ASP A 24 -8.22 -13.28 3.43
N ALA A 25 -7.67 -12.19 2.88
CA ALA A 25 -8.00 -11.72 1.54
C ALA A 25 -7.06 -12.28 0.45
N GLY A 26 -5.93 -12.91 0.84
CA GLY A 26 -4.98 -13.51 -0.09
C GLY A 26 -4.25 -12.50 -0.97
N CYS A 27 -4.18 -11.23 -0.57
CA CYS A 27 -3.49 -10.19 -1.34
C CYS A 27 -1.99 -10.15 -0.98
N SER A 28 -1.13 -10.10 -1.98
CA SER A 28 0.30 -9.87 -1.75
C SER A 28 0.58 -8.45 -1.27
N ILE A 29 1.55 -8.29 -0.37
CA ILE A 29 1.96 -7.00 0.19
C ILE A 29 3.18 -6.44 -0.55
N ASN A 30 3.24 -5.12 -0.74
CA ASN A 30 4.38 -4.46 -1.33
C ASN A 30 5.54 -4.35 -0.32
N GLU A 31 6.62 -5.08 -0.58
CA GLU A 31 7.82 -5.13 0.25
C GLU A 31 8.91 -4.10 -0.15
N SER A 32 8.67 -3.26 -1.16
CA SER A 32 9.61 -2.18 -1.52
C SER A 32 9.83 -1.25 -0.33
N GLY A 33 11.08 -1.00 0.06
CA GLY A 33 11.38 -0.21 1.25
C GLY A 33 10.95 -0.86 2.57
N GLY A 34 10.64 -2.16 2.56
CA GLY A 34 10.09 -2.94 3.66
C GLY A 34 8.56 -2.97 3.69
N ARG A 35 7.96 -4.04 4.22
CA ARG A 35 6.51 -4.21 4.43
C ARG A 35 5.82 -2.96 4.97
N ILE A 36 6.43 -2.36 5.99
CA ILE A 36 5.96 -1.16 6.67
C ILE A 36 6.92 -0.01 6.36
N LYS A 37 6.38 1.11 5.89
CA LYS A 37 7.13 2.30 5.46
C LYS A 37 6.83 3.48 6.40
N GLY A 38 7.86 4.27 6.70
CA GLY A 38 7.77 5.38 7.65
C GLY A 38 7.96 4.93 9.09
N GLN A 39 7.71 5.85 10.03
CA GLN A 39 7.92 5.62 11.46
C GLN A 39 6.98 6.52 12.29
N PRO A 40 6.57 6.09 13.51
CA PRO A 40 5.68 6.86 14.37
C PRO A 40 6.18 8.28 14.66
N ASP A 41 7.48 8.44 14.92
CA ASP A 41 8.11 9.73 15.23
C ASP A 41 8.09 10.71 14.05
N ALA A 42 7.92 10.21 12.81
CA ALA A 42 7.72 11.04 11.63
C ALA A 42 6.22 11.28 11.32
N GLY A 43 5.31 10.86 12.21
CA GLY A 43 3.88 11.14 12.14
C GLY A 43 3.07 10.21 11.25
N LEU A 44 3.70 9.26 10.54
CA LEU A 44 3.03 8.42 9.56
C LEU A 44 3.74 7.08 9.39
N VAL A 45 2.95 6.02 9.43
CA VAL A 45 3.33 4.64 9.10
C VAL A 45 2.34 4.12 8.05
N GLN A 46 2.86 3.46 7.01
CA GLN A 46 2.07 3.03 5.85
C GLN A 46 2.46 1.62 5.40
N GLY A 47 1.55 0.97 4.69
CA GLY A 47 1.78 -0.24 3.91
C GLY A 47 0.80 -0.30 2.73
N SER A 48 1.02 -1.21 1.79
CA SER A 48 0.10 -1.38 0.65
C SER A 48 0.12 -2.80 0.12
N THR A 49 -0.96 -3.20 -0.54
CA THR A 49 -0.96 -4.40 -1.38
C THR A 49 -0.13 -4.15 -2.64
N LEU A 50 0.30 -5.23 -3.29
CA LEU A 50 0.60 -5.17 -4.72
C LEU A 50 -0.70 -4.99 -5.50
N ALA A 51 -0.62 -4.31 -6.64
CA ALA A 51 -1.76 -4.18 -7.53
C ALA A 51 -2.06 -5.52 -8.19
N ASP A 52 -3.34 -5.84 -8.30
CA ASP A 52 -3.79 -6.92 -9.17
C ASP A 52 -3.61 -6.51 -10.65
N ALA A 53 -3.75 -7.48 -11.55
CA ALA A 53 -3.68 -7.23 -12.98
C ALA A 53 -5.03 -7.44 -13.64
N ILE A 54 -5.42 -6.51 -14.53
CA ILE A 54 -6.59 -6.64 -15.37
C ILE A 54 -6.17 -6.84 -16.82
N LYS A 55 -6.93 -7.63 -17.58
CA LYS A 55 -6.70 -7.81 -19.01
C LYS A 55 -7.37 -6.68 -19.77
N LEU A 56 -6.59 -5.91 -20.52
CA LEU A 56 -7.08 -4.82 -21.35
C LEU A 56 -6.79 -5.09 -22.82
N THR A 57 -7.77 -4.87 -23.68
CA THR A 57 -7.61 -4.89 -25.13
C THR A 57 -7.19 -3.51 -25.63
N PHE A 58 -6.06 -3.44 -26.31
CA PHE A 58 -5.48 -2.23 -26.85
C PHE A 58 -6.05 -1.92 -28.24
N ALA A 59 -5.78 -0.71 -28.73
CA ALA A 59 -6.33 -0.22 -30.00
C ALA A 59 -5.92 -1.05 -31.24
N ASP A 60 -4.84 -1.82 -31.14
CA ASP A 60 -4.37 -2.75 -32.17
C ASP A 60 -5.04 -4.15 -32.08
N GLY A 61 -5.98 -4.33 -31.14
CA GLY A 61 -6.69 -5.59 -30.91
C GLY A 61 -5.92 -6.58 -30.02
N GLN A 62 -4.69 -6.29 -29.60
CA GLN A 62 -3.95 -7.15 -28.68
C GLN A 62 -4.47 -7.00 -27.26
N SER A 63 -4.42 -8.07 -26.46
CA SER A 63 -4.82 -8.01 -25.05
C SER A 63 -3.65 -8.34 -24.14
N HIS A 64 -3.34 -7.42 -23.23
CA HIS A 64 -2.24 -7.56 -22.27
C HIS A 64 -2.75 -7.43 -20.83
N ALA A 65 -2.07 -8.10 -19.90
CA ALA A 65 -2.27 -7.89 -18.48
C ALA A 65 -1.61 -6.56 -18.06
N VAL A 66 -2.36 -5.72 -17.35
CA VAL A 66 -1.90 -4.40 -16.90
C VAL A 66 -2.17 -4.30 -15.39
N PRO A 67 -1.17 -3.88 -14.58
CA PRO A 67 -1.39 -3.59 -13.17
C PRO A 67 -2.52 -2.57 -13.02
N SER A 68 -3.47 -2.86 -12.15
CA SER A 68 -4.69 -2.08 -11.99
C SER A 68 -4.56 -1.12 -10.81
N CYS A 69 -4.93 -1.54 -9.61
CA CYS A 69 -4.99 -0.70 -8.43
C CYS A 69 -4.51 -1.49 -7.22
N TYR A 70 -3.99 -0.76 -6.24
CA TYR A 70 -3.66 -1.30 -4.94
C TYR A 70 -4.50 -0.63 -3.84
N TYR A 71 -4.53 -1.27 -2.69
CA TYR A 71 -5.02 -0.67 -1.46
C TYR A 71 -3.85 -0.30 -0.57
N GLU A 72 -3.93 0.90 0.01
CA GLU A 72 -2.98 1.39 0.98
C GLU A 72 -3.60 1.33 2.38
N VAL A 73 -2.77 1.15 3.39
CA VAL A 73 -3.12 1.21 4.80
C VAL A 73 -2.20 2.24 5.46
N ALA A 74 -2.78 3.16 6.24
CA ALA A 74 -2.03 4.23 6.89
C ALA A 74 -2.47 4.43 8.34
N GLN A 75 -1.47 4.65 9.20
CA GLN A 75 -1.64 5.07 10.59
C GLN A 75 -0.92 6.39 10.80
N ARG A 76 -1.66 7.39 11.25
CA ARG A 76 -1.15 8.72 11.56
C ARG A 76 -0.90 8.85 13.05
N PHE A 77 0.15 9.56 13.40
CA PHE A 77 0.52 9.79 14.80
C PHE A 77 0.45 11.28 15.11
N ASP A 78 0.20 11.57 16.39
CA ASP A 78 0.19 12.94 16.88
C ASP A 78 1.62 13.50 16.88
N LEU A 79 1.78 14.67 16.28
CA LEU A 79 2.99 15.47 16.38
C LEU A 79 2.61 16.81 17.01
N GLN A 80 3.10 17.05 18.22
CA GLN A 80 2.93 18.32 18.94
C GLN A 80 1.45 18.71 19.19
N GLY A 81 0.61 17.73 19.55
CA GLY A 81 -0.80 17.93 19.88
C GLY A 81 -1.73 17.97 18.66
N LYS A 82 -1.22 17.61 17.48
CA LYS A 82 -2.04 17.46 16.27
C LYS A 82 -1.67 16.21 15.48
N LEU A 83 -2.70 15.48 15.06
CA LEU A 83 -2.54 14.36 14.13
C LEU A 83 -1.89 14.81 12.82
N TYR A 84 -0.78 14.18 12.44
CA TYR A 84 -0.06 14.51 11.22
C TYR A 84 -0.90 14.25 9.96
N GLN A 85 -1.08 15.28 9.12
CA GLN A 85 -1.90 15.23 7.90
C GLN A 85 -1.10 15.16 6.60
N GLY A 86 0.23 15.21 6.67
CA GLY A 86 1.10 15.24 5.49
C GLY A 86 1.32 13.86 4.86
N PHE A 87 2.23 13.84 3.88
CA PHE A 87 2.80 12.64 3.26
C PHE A 87 4.32 12.67 3.43
N GLN A 88 4.93 11.49 3.56
CA GLN A 88 6.38 11.35 3.60
C GLN A 88 6.90 10.91 2.24
N VAL A 89 7.81 11.69 1.65
CA VAL A 89 8.32 11.45 0.29
C VAL A 89 8.96 10.07 0.16
N ALA A 90 9.79 9.67 1.14
CA ALA A 90 10.45 8.36 1.13
C ALA A 90 9.44 7.22 1.10
N SER A 91 8.42 7.26 1.97
CA SER A 91 7.34 6.26 1.98
C SER A 91 6.54 6.28 0.68
N ALA A 92 6.19 7.46 0.16
CA ALA A 92 5.40 7.61 -1.06
C ALA A 92 6.10 6.97 -2.28
N SER A 93 7.40 7.19 -2.43
CA SER A 93 8.21 6.57 -3.51
C SER A 93 8.08 5.04 -3.50
N HIS A 94 8.10 4.42 -2.32
CA HIS A 94 7.95 2.98 -2.19
C HIS A 94 6.50 2.49 -2.30
N ILE A 95 5.50 3.32 -1.99
CA ILE A 95 4.10 2.96 -2.21
C ILE A 95 3.77 2.97 -3.71
N PHE A 96 4.35 3.88 -4.51
CA PHE A 96 4.11 3.94 -5.95
C PHE A 96 4.59 2.69 -6.72
N THR A 97 5.56 1.96 -6.18
CA THR A 97 6.03 0.69 -6.79
C THR A 97 5.02 -0.45 -6.66
N SER A 98 3.87 -0.24 -6.00
CA SER A 98 2.79 -1.24 -5.90
C SER A 98 2.18 -1.58 -7.27
N THR A 99 2.38 -0.73 -8.28
CA THR A 99 1.97 -0.96 -9.68
C THR A 99 3.16 -1.22 -10.61
N ASP A 100 4.37 -1.37 -10.08
CA ASP A 100 5.52 -1.71 -10.91
C ASP A 100 5.31 -3.09 -11.52
N ARG A 101 5.63 -3.22 -12.81
CA ARG A 101 5.64 -4.51 -13.46
C ARG A 101 6.83 -5.28 -12.91
N GLN A 102 6.57 -6.38 -12.19
CA GLN A 102 7.55 -7.43 -12.07
C GLN A 102 7.68 -8.03 -13.48
N GLU A 103 8.83 -7.85 -14.14
CA GLU A 103 9.14 -8.63 -15.33
C GLU A 103 9.18 -10.10 -14.90
N GLU A 104 8.13 -10.86 -15.22
CA GLU A 104 8.26 -12.32 -15.26
C GLU A 104 9.34 -12.62 -16.30
N GLY A 105 10.42 -13.25 -15.84
CA GLY A 105 11.68 -13.38 -16.56
C GLY A 105 11.53 -13.80 -18.03
N VAL A 106 12.31 -13.13 -18.88
CA VAL A 106 12.73 -13.65 -20.18
C VAL A 106 13.68 -14.84 -19.98
#